data_AF-A0A0F9NQ88-F1
#
_entry.id   AF-A0A0F9NQ88-F1
#
_cell.length_a   1.000
_cell.length_b   1.000
_cell.length_c   1.000
_cell.angle_alpha   90.00
_cell.angle_beta   90.00
_cell.angle_gamma   90.00
#
_symmetry.space_group_name_H-M   'P 1'
#
loop_
_entity.id
_entity.type
_entity.pdbx_description
1 polymer ?
#
loop_
_entity_poly.entity_id
_entity_poly.type
_entity_poly.pdbx_seq_one_letter_code
_entity_poly.pdbx_strand_id
1 'polypeptide(L)' 'MTKLRRLINEAKKSCEFRGHIMKRFTHSVPYNGIIWGHAYSECEACKKSVMCNAKPAPNDIEISGEAVALHCLGG' A
#
# COMPACT_ATOMS: atom_id res chain seq x y z
N MET A 1 13.90 -11.37 -3.52
CA MET A 1 12.67 -10.53 -3.40
C MET A 1 13.07 -9.06 -3.46
N THR A 2 12.31 -8.20 -4.13
CA THR A 2 12.54 -6.75 -4.08
C THR A 2 11.96 -6.15 -2.79
N LYS A 3 12.54 -5.04 -2.31
CA LYS A 3 12.04 -4.32 -1.12
C LYS A 3 10.56 -3.96 -1.26
N LEU A 4 10.14 -3.47 -2.43
CA LEU A 4 8.73 -3.16 -2.73
C LEU A 4 7.82 -4.38 -2.53
N ARG A 5 8.22 -5.56 -3.00
CA ARG A 5 7.42 -6.78 -2.86
C ARG A 5 7.28 -7.20 -1.40
N ARG A 6 8.31 -6.98 -0.57
CA ARG A 6 8.23 -7.19 0.88
C ARG A 6 7.20 -6.24 1.50
N LEU A 7 7.29 -4.94 1.19
CA LEU A 7 6.38 -3.91 1.70
C LEU A 7 4.92 -4.17 1.31
N ILE A 8 4.67 -4.59 0.07
CA ILE A 8 3.32 -4.97 -0.39
C ILE A 8 2.77 -6.13 0.45
N ASN A 9 3.58 -7.14 0.74
CA ASN A 9 3.15 -8.27 1.56
C ASN A 9 2.86 -7.86 3.00
N GLU A 10 3.69 -7.00 3.60
CA GLU A 10 3.48 -6.47 4.95
C GLU A 10 2.22 -5.60 5.02
N ALA A 11 2.05 -4.69 4.06
CA ALA A 11 0.87 -3.84 3.92
C ALA A 11 -0.40 -4.67 3.76
N LYS A 12 -0.37 -5.70 2.91
CA LYS A 12 -1.51 -6.61 2.69
C LYS A 12 -1.91 -7.32 3.98
N LYS A 13 -0.95 -7.89 4.71
CA LYS A 13 -1.23 -8.54 6.01
C LYS A 13 -1.80 -7.57 7.03
N SER A 14 -1.29 -6.34 7.10
CA SER A 14 -1.81 -5.32 8.01
C SER A 14 -3.24 -4.90 7.65
N CYS A 15 -3.53 -4.74 6.36
CA CYS A 15 -4.87 -4.43 5.87
C CYS A 15 -5.85 -5.58 6.15
N GLU A 16 -5.45 -6.83 5.88
CA GLU A 16 -6.25 -8.03 6.16
C GLU A 16 -6.55 -8.17 7.67
N PHE A 17 -5.54 -7.96 8.52
CA PHE A 17 -5.71 -7.94 9.98
C PHE A 17 -6.72 -6.88 10.44
N ARG A 18 -6.80 -5.75 9.72
CA ARG A 18 -7.76 -4.67 9.99
C ARG A 18 -9.13 -4.86 9.34
N GLY A 19 -9.34 -5.99 8.65
CA GLY A 19 -10.60 -6.34 8.00
C GLY A 19 -10.82 -5.70 6.63
N HIS A 20 -9.76 -5.20 5.98
CA HIS A 20 -9.89 -4.61 4.64
C HIS A 20 -9.80 -5.66 3.54
N ILE A 21 -10.69 -5.53 2.55
CA ILE A 21 -10.64 -6.29 1.30
C ILE A 21 -9.93 -5.42 0.27
N MET A 22 -8.61 -5.56 0.18
CA MET A 22 -7.79 -4.71 -0.69
C MET A 22 -7.88 -5.12 -2.16
N LYS A 23 -8.00 -4.14 -3.04
CA LYS A 23 -7.81 -4.33 -4.49
C LYS A 23 -6.39 -4.81 -4.79
N ARG A 24 -6.18 -5.24 -6.05
CA ARG A 24 -4.85 -5.53 -6.56
C ARG A 24 -3.96 -4.28 -6.43
N PHE A 25 -2.79 -4.44 -5.81
CA PHE A 25 -1.80 -3.38 -5.74
C PHE A 25 -1.34 -2.99 -7.14
N THR A 26 -1.53 -1.72 -7.48
CA THR A 26 -1.05 -1.12 -8.73
C THR A 26 0.28 -0.45 -8.47
N HIS A 27 1.24 -0.68 -9.36
CA HIS A 27 2.50 0.06 -9.31
C HIS A 27 2.24 1.47 -9.85
N SER A 28 2.83 2.49 -9.24
CA SER A 28 2.75 3.83 -9.82
C SER A 28 3.32 3.82 -11.23
N VAL A 29 2.60 4.43 -12.17
CA VAL A 29 3.01 4.54 -13.58
C VAL A 29 4.40 5.17 -13.64
N PRO A 30 5.34 4.62 -14.42
CA PRO A 30 6.68 5.18 -14.53
C PRO A 30 6.61 6.62 -15.08
N TYR A 31 7.07 7.59 -14.29
CA TYR A 31 7.39 8.92 -14.82
C TYR A 31 8.79 8.83 -15.47
N ASN A 32 8.88 9.11 -16.77
CA ASN A 32 10.11 8.99 -17.58
C ASN A 32 10.75 7.58 -17.59
N GLY A 33 9.95 6.51 -17.66
CA GLY A 33 10.46 5.14 -17.80
C GLY A 33 11.12 4.56 -16.54
N ILE A 34 11.14 5.31 -15.43
CA ILE A 34 11.63 4.84 -14.13
C ILE A 34 10.41 4.35 -13.35
N ILE A 35 10.35 3.04 -13.09
CA ILE A 35 9.40 2.48 -12.13
C ILE A 35 9.84 2.97 -10.75
N TRP A 36 9.23 4.06 -10.30
CA TRP A 36 9.35 4.50 -8.92
C TRP A 36 8.85 3.35 -8.06
N GLY A 37 9.62 3.00 -7.03
CA GLY A 37 9.40 1.83 -6.17
C GLY A 37 8.17 1.98 -5.28
N HIS A 38 7.05 2.43 -5.82
CA HIS A 38 5.82 2.71 -5.12
C HIS A 38 4.72 1.76 -5.62
N ALA A 39 3.85 1.36 -4.70
CA ALA A 39 2.64 0.62 -5.01
C ALA A 39 1.49 1.20 -4.21
N TYR A 40 0.31 1.23 -4.81
CA TYR A 40 -0.91 1.75 -4.21
C TYR A 40 -2.00 0.68 -4.26
N SER A 41 -2.86 0.65 -3.25
CA SER A 41 -4.10 -0.11 -3.27
C SER A 41 -5.16 0.59 -2.42
N GLU A 42 -6.41 0.22 -2.64
CA GLU A 42 -7.57 0.70 -1.88
C GLU A 42 -8.48 -0.47 -1.48
N CYS A 43 -9.14 -0.33 -0.34
CA CYS A 43 -10.15 -1.27 0.12
C CYS A 43 -11.41 -1.17 -0.76
N GLU A 44 -11.92 -2.31 -1.22
CA GLU A 44 -13.12 -2.35 -2.06
C GLU A 44 -14.37 -1.87 -1.31
N ALA A 45 -14.47 -2.21 -0.02
CA ALA A 45 -15.63 -1.93 0.82
C ALA A 45 -15.65 -0.48 1.33
N CYS A 46 -14.57 -0.01 1.97
CA CYS A 46 -14.56 1.30 2.64
C CYS A 46 -13.70 2.37 1.96
N LYS A 47 -13.11 2.08 0.79
CA LYS A 47 -12.27 2.98 -0.03
C LYS A 47 -11.01 3.54 0.62
N LYS A 48 -10.73 3.22 1.89
CA LYS A 48 -9.46 3.54 2.56
C LYS A 48 -8.28 2.98 1.77
N SER A 49 -7.22 3.77 1.63
CA SER A 49 -6.08 3.44 0.80
C SER A 49 -4.85 3.02 1.59
N VAL A 50 -3.90 2.40 0.88
CA VAL A 50 -2.54 2.12 1.34
C VAL A 50 -1.56 2.45 0.22
N MET A 51 -0.41 3.01 0.58
CA MET A 51 0.72 3.24 -0.30
C MET A 51 1.98 2.63 0.30
N CYS A 52 2.69 1.85 -0.49
CA CYS A 52 4.02 1.34 -0.18
C CYS A 52 5.05 2.14 -0.96
N ASN A 53 6.13 2.55 -0.31
CA ASN A 53 7.27 3.23 -0.92
C ASN A 53 8.57 2.50 -0.55
N ALA A 54 9.23 1.90 -1.53
CA ALA A 54 10.51 1.21 -1.34
C ALA A 54 11.71 2.18 -1.21
N LYS A 55 11.55 3.43 -1.62
CA LYS A 55 12.55 4.50 -1.57
C LYS A 55 11.93 5.78 -0.99
N PRO A 56 11.49 5.76 0.29
CA PRO A 56 10.98 6.97 0.93
C PRO A 56 12.07 8.04 1.00
N ALA A 57 11.67 9.29 0.92
CA ALA A 57 12.51 10.40 1.36
C ALA A 57 12.87 10.23 2.87
N PRO A 58 13.89 10.91 3.39
CA PRO A 58 14.31 10.75 4.79
C PRO A 58 13.19 10.95 5.85
N ASN A 59 12.17 11.74 5.51
CA ASN A 59 11.03 12.03 6.39
C ASN A 59 9.74 11.28 5.98
N ASP A 60 9.81 10.44 4.94
CA ASP A 60 8.70 9.58 4.52
C ASP A 60 8.79 8.20 5.17
N ILE A 61 7.70 7.46 5.12
CA ILE A 61 7.60 6.09 5.63
C ILE A 61 7.43 5.08 4.51
N GLU A 62 7.82 3.84 4.78
CA GLU A 62 7.79 2.76 3.78
C GLU A 62 6.37 2.27 3.47
N ILE A 63 5.44 2.36 4.43
CA ILE A 63 4.04 1.97 4.29
C ILE A 63 3.18 3.05 4.96
N SER A 64 2.25 3.63 4.20
CA SER A 64 1.35 4.69 4.66
C SER A 64 -0.09 4.41 4.22
N GLY A 65 -1.05 5.07 4.85
CA GLY A 65 -2.46 5.04 4.43
C GLY A 65 -3.43 4.58 5.53
N GLU A 66 -4.70 4.91 5.35
CA GLU A 66 -5.75 4.66 6.33
C GLU A 66 -6.05 3.17 6.50
N ALA A 67 -5.91 2.38 5.44
CA ALA A 67 -6.19 0.95 5.48
C ALA A 67 -5.22 0.18 6.40
N VAL A 68 -4.01 0.69 6.62
CA VAL A 68 -3.03 0.12 7.56
C VAL A 68 -3.06 0.77 8.94
N ALA A 69 -3.92 1.78 9.17
CA ALA A 69 -4.03 2.51 10.43
C ALA A 69 -5.37 2.29 11.14
N LEU A 70 -6.46 2.10 10.39
CA LEU A 70 -7.83 2.04 10.90
C LEU A 70 -8.50 0.72 10.52
N HIS A 71 -9.44 0.26 11.33
CA HIS A 71 -10.29 -0.87 10.97
C HIS A 71 -11.20 -0.54 9.77
N CYS A 72 -11.58 -1.57 9.01
CA CYS A 72 -12.60 -1.45 7.98
C CYS A 72 -13.96 -1.15 8.62
N LEU A 73 -14.76 -0.30 7.96
CA LEU A 73 -16.10 0.08 8.42
C LEU A 73 -17.22 -0.58 7.59
N GLY A 74 -16.87 -1.39 6.59
CA GLY A 74 -17.81 -2.01 5.65
C GLY A 74 -17.74 -3.53 5.65
N GLY A 75 -17.31 -4.13 6.77
CA GLY A 75 -17.32 -5.57 7.02
C GLY A 75 -18.53 -5.97 7.84
#